data_AF-A0A1M7CLS1-F1
#
_entry.id   AF-A0A1M7CLS1-F1
#
_cell.length_a   1.000
_cell.length_b   1.000
_cell.length_c   1.000
_cell.angle_alpha   90.00
_cell.angle_beta   90.00
_cell.angle_gamma   90.00
#
_symmetry.space_group_name_H-M   'P 1'
#
loop_
_entity.id
_entity.type
_entity.pdbx_description
1 polymer ?
#
loop_
_entity_poly.entity_id
_entity_poly.type
_entity_poly.pdbx_seq_one_letter_code
_entity_poly.pdbx_strand_id
1 'polypeptide(L)'
;MKKFLVTLLAFAFCGISAANEDLRIADSCYTARAEHAVGDKANAKNAKLMIDSYRKAMNDASVEERATEGYVRSLFFAFRFVHFEKHQRKAKLDSLKTISETAYQKFPKNREIAHVYASALSMWGNERGALTSVKEGVATRVRDVAIMAEDYQVLGRAHFVLPYVPLVLSWPDKKLADKYLSLALEKNPRDLYNYYFLAELRLDQKRYADALNLIDRGLSRGVRTNFFLEDKRGRWHLKELQKQINAKLDKK
;
A
#
# COMPACT_ATOMS: atom_id res chain seq x y z
N MET A 1 5.07 53.52 50.30
CA MET A 1 4.03 53.55 49.25
C MET A 1 4.50 52.72 48.08
N LYS A 2 3.72 51.68 47.75
CA LYS A 2 3.94 50.70 46.67
C LYS A 2 4.09 51.38 45.32
N LYS A 3 5.06 50.96 44.49
CA LYS A 3 4.85 50.77 43.04
C LYS A 3 5.65 49.56 42.58
N PHE A 4 4.92 48.46 42.43
CA PHE A 4 5.32 47.24 41.73
C PHE A 4 5.69 47.59 40.29
N LEU A 5 6.90 47.20 39.85
CA LEU A 5 7.23 47.12 38.44
C LEU A 5 6.71 45.76 37.97
N VAL A 6 5.55 45.78 37.30
CA VAL A 6 4.90 44.58 36.78
C VAL A 6 5.63 44.14 35.51
N THR A 7 6.23 42.95 35.59
CA THR A 7 6.79 42.19 34.48
C THR A 7 5.69 41.88 33.45
N LEU A 8 5.82 42.40 32.23
CA LEU A 8 4.93 42.04 31.12
C LEU A 8 5.49 40.78 30.45
N LEU A 9 5.14 39.61 30.98
CA LEU A 9 5.39 38.33 30.32
C LEU A 9 4.36 38.19 29.19
N ALA A 10 4.78 38.48 27.96
CA ALA A 10 4.01 38.15 26.77
C ALA A 10 3.91 36.63 26.67
N PHE A 11 2.78 36.07 27.11
CA PHE A 11 2.43 34.69 26.80
C PHE A 11 2.24 34.59 25.28
N ALA A 12 3.25 34.06 24.60
CA ALA A 12 3.06 33.42 23.31
C ALA A 12 2.10 32.25 23.53
N PHE A 13 0.81 32.47 23.29
CA PHE A 13 -0.16 31.40 23.16
C PHE A 13 0.21 30.67 21.87
N CYS A 14 1.13 29.70 21.98
CA CYS A 14 1.33 28.70 20.95
C CYS A 14 -0.04 28.09 20.65
N GLY A 15 -0.52 28.34 19.43
CA GLY A 15 -1.75 27.74 18.94
C GLY A 15 -1.64 26.23 19.05
N ILE A 16 -2.26 25.66 20.07
CA ILE A 16 -2.63 24.26 20.07
C ILE A 16 -3.67 24.17 18.96
N SER A 17 -3.23 23.78 17.76
CA SER A 17 -4.15 23.29 16.74
C SER A 17 -4.99 22.23 17.42
N ALA A 18 -6.27 22.52 17.66
CA ALA A 18 -7.19 21.53 18.17
C ALA A 18 -7.19 20.41 17.13
N ALA A 19 -6.61 19.26 17.49
CA ALA A 19 -6.57 18.12 16.60
C ALA A 19 -8.01 17.82 16.16
N ASN A 20 -8.24 17.75 14.85
CA ASN A 20 -9.55 17.39 14.33
C ASN A 20 -9.98 16.05 14.96
N GLU A 21 -11.07 16.06 15.71
CA GLU A 21 -11.47 14.92 16.54
C GLU A 21 -11.85 13.71 15.69
N ASP A 22 -12.49 13.93 14.53
CA ASP A 22 -12.79 12.86 13.58
C ASP A 22 -11.51 12.22 13.03
N LEU A 23 -10.48 13.02 12.71
CA LEU A 23 -9.18 12.50 12.26
C LEU A 23 -8.50 11.69 13.36
N ARG A 24 -8.50 12.18 14.61
CA ARG A 24 -7.92 11.48 15.76
C ARG A 24 -8.58 10.12 15.98
N ILE A 25 -9.92 10.08 15.93
CA ILE A 25 -10.69 8.84 16.02
C ILE A 25 -10.34 7.92 14.85
N ALA A 26 -10.28 8.45 13.62
CA ALA A 26 -9.96 7.67 12.43
C ALA A 26 -8.56 7.01 12.52
N ASP A 27 -7.53 7.76 12.92
CA ASP A 27 -6.16 7.26 13.09
C ASP A 27 -6.07 6.18 14.18
N SER A 28 -6.82 6.35 15.26
CA SER A 28 -6.93 5.33 16.32
C SER A 28 -7.57 4.06 15.78
N CYS A 29 -8.68 4.18 15.04
CA CYS A 29 -9.36 3.03 14.43
C CYS A 29 -8.48 2.34 13.39
N TYR A 30 -7.73 3.09 12.58
CA TYR A 30 -6.81 2.52 11.60
C TYR A 30 -5.66 1.77 12.27
N THR A 31 -5.14 2.29 13.39
CA THR A 31 -4.10 1.59 14.18
C THR A 31 -4.63 0.25 14.72
N ALA A 32 -5.88 0.24 15.18
CA ALA A 32 -6.59 -0.93 15.69
C ALA A 32 -7.27 -1.80 14.60
N ARG A 33 -7.04 -1.55 13.30
CA ARG A 33 -7.82 -2.16 12.20
C ARG A 33 -7.77 -3.69 12.14
N ALA A 34 -6.75 -4.31 12.75
CA ALA A 34 -6.58 -5.76 12.82
C ALA A 34 -7.20 -6.39 14.08
N GLU A 35 -7.68 -5.59 15.04
CA GLU A 35 -8.34 -6.10 16.23
C GLU A 35 -9.60 -6.89 15.87
N HIS A 36 -9.86 -7.97 16.62
CA HIS A 36 -10.96 -8.90 16.37
C HIS A 36 -10.98 -9.55 14.97
N ALA A 37 -9.84 -9.56 14.27
CA ALA A 37 -9.69 -10.31 13.03
C ALA A 37 -9.80 -11.83 13.29
N VAL A 38 -10.44 -12.54 12.37
CA VAL A 38 -10.56 -14.00 12.38
C VAL A 38 -9.73 -14.55 11.23
N GLY A 39 -8.67 -15.31 11.54
CA GLY A 39 -7.78 -15.86 10.52
C GLY A 39 -7.02 -14.77 9.75
N ASP A 40 -7.29 -14.63 8.45
CA ASP A 40 -6.75 -13.60 7.56
C ASP A 40 -7.77 -12.50 7.23
N LYS A 41 -8.92 -12.49 7.93
CA LYS A 41 -10.05 -11.57 7.68
C LYS A 41 -10.16 -10.52 8.78
N ALA A 42 -10.15 -9.25 8.38
CA ALA A 42 -10.39 -8.12 9.26
C ALA A 42 -11.87 -8.04 9.66
N ASN A 43 -12.13 -7.47 10.84
CA ASN A 43 -13.48 -7.22 11.31
C ASN A 43 -14.15 -6.11 10.46
N ALA A 44 -15.30 -6.43 9.85
CA ALA A 44 -16.01 -5.49 8.98
C ALA A 44 -16.52 -4.23 9.72
N LYS A 45 -16.87 -4.34 11.00
CA LYS A 45 -17.30 -3.19 11.81
C LYS A 45 -16.15 -2.23 12.05
N ASN A 46 -14.96 -2.73 12.39
CA ASN A 46 -13.76 -1.91 12.58
C ASN A 46 -13.37 -1.20 11.28
N ALA A 47 -13.41 -1.91 10.16
CA ALA A 47 -13.15 -1.32 8.85
C ALA A 47 -14.16 -0.22 8.49
N LYS A 48 -15.45 -0.45 8.76
CA LYS A 48 -16.49 0.57 8.54
C LYS A 48 -16.24 1.81 9.39
N LEU A 49 -15.91 1.63 10.67
CA LEU A 49 -15.68 2.74 11.60
C LEU A 49 -14.52 3.62 11.13
N MET A 50 -13.36 3.05 10.79
CA MET A 50 -12.23 3.85 10.28
C MET A 50 -12.57 4.58 8.97
N ILE A 51 -13.28 3.94 8.04
CA ILE A 51 -13.67 4.53 6.75
C ILE A 51 -14.61 5.72 6.97
N ASP A 52 -15.61 5.57 7.83
CA ASP A 52 -16.59 6.62 8.11
C ASP A 52 -15.94 7.80 8.86
N SER A 53 -15.06 7.54 9.82
CA SER A 53 -14.34 8.59 10.56
C SER A 53 -13.42 9.41 9.65
N TYR A 54 -12.63 8.77 8.77
CA TYR A 54 -11.83 9.54 7.81
C TYR A 54 -12.71 10.35 6.85
N ARG A 55 -13.84 9.80 6.39
CA ARG A 55 -14.77 10.54 5.53
C ARG A 55 -15.33 11.79 6.22
N LYS A 56 -15.62 11.72 7.52
CA LYS A 56 -16.05 12.90 8.29
C LYS A 56 -14.93 13.94 8.41
N ALA A 57 -13.72 13.48 8.73
CA ALA A 57 -12.54 14.35 8.85
C ALA A 57 -12.21 15.11 7.55
N MET A 58 -12.52 14.54 6.39
CA MET A 58 -12.33 15.21 5.08
C MET A 58 -13.17 16.48 4.91
N ASN A 59 -14.20 16.72 5.73
CA ASN A 59 -14.99 17.96 5.68
C ASN A 59 -14.25 19.17 6.28
N ASP A 60 -13.13 18.93 6.98
CA ASP A 60 -12.27 19.98 7.51
C ASP A 60 -11.09 20.21 6.57
N ALA A 61 -11.11 21.37 5.89
CA ALA A 61 -10.08 21.76 4.93
C ALA A 61 -8.66 21.79 5.52
N SER A 62 -8.51 21.97 6.84
CA SER A 62 -7.19 22.01 7.49
C SER A 62 -6.51 20.63 7.56
N VAL A 63 -7.29 19.55 7.44
CA VAL A 63 -6.78 18.16 7.52
C VAL A 63 -7.17 17.31 6.32
N GLU A 64 -7.78 17.90 5.29
CA GLU A 64 -8.40 17.18 4.18
C GLU A 64 -7.45 16.21 3.48
N GLU A 65 -6.21 16.61 3.18
CA GLU A 65 -5.23 15.73 2.52
C GLU A 65 -4.91 14.49 3.37
N ARG A 66 -4.59 14.69 4.65
CA ARG A 66 -4.27 13.59 5.58
C ARG A 66 -5.48 12.69 5.82
N ALA A 67 -6.67 13.26 5.93
CA ALA A 67 -7.91 12.50 6.06
C ALA A 67 -8.19 11.69 4.79
N THR A 68 -7.93 12.26 3.61
CA THR A 68 -8.08 11.59 2.31
C THR A 68 -7.09 10.44 2.17
N GLU A 69 -5.84 10.62 2.57
CA GLU A 69 -4.82 9.56 2.61
C GLU A 69 -5.30 8.38 3.47
N GLY A 70 -5.72 8.66 4.70
CA GLY A 70 -6.26 7.64 5.61
C GLY A 70 -7.51 6.95 5.05
N TYR A 71 -8.39 7.71 4.40
CA TYR A 71 -9.60 7.17 3.76
C TYR A 71 -9.27 6.16 2.67
N VAL A 72 -8.41 6.50 1.71
CA VAL A 72 -8.07 5.58 0.60
C VAL A 72 -7.27 4.38 1.10
N ARG A 73 -6.39 4.56 2.09
CA ARG A 73 -5.67 3.45 2.74
C ARG A 73 -6.62 2.51 3.47
N SER A 74 -7.66 3.04 4.12
CA SER A 74 -8.70 2.25 4.78
C SER A 74 -9.53 1.45 3.80
N LEU A 75 -9.90 2.04 2.65
CA LEU A 75 -10.59 1.34 1.57
C LEU A 75 -9.74 0.23 0.96
N PHE A 76 -8.46 0.50 0.70
CA PHE A 76 -7.51 -0.49 0.18
C PHE A 76 -7.33 -1.66 1.15
N PHE A 77 -7.16 -1.38 2.43
CA PHE A 77 -7.11 -2.40 3.47
C PHE A 77 -8.41 -3.22 3.52
N ALA A 78 -9.57 -2.56 3.54
CA ALA A 78 -10.86 -3.24 3.59
C ALA A 78 -11.07 -4.14 2.38
N PHE A 79 -10.71 -3.69 1.17
CA PHE A 79 -10.76 -4.50 -0.04
C PHE A 79 -9.91 -5.77 0.06
N ARG A 80 -8.76 -5.69 0.74
CA ARG A 80 -7.82 -6.80 0.89
C ARG A 80 -8.17 -7.76 2.01
N PHE A 81 -8.75 -7.29 3.12
CA PHE A 81 -8.84 -8.07 4.35
C PHE A 81 -10.27 -8.24 4.87
N VAL A 82 -11.24 -7.42 4.48
CA VAL A 82 -12.63 -7.64 4.89
C VAL A 82 -13.27 -8.68 3.98
N HIS A 83 -14.03 -9.61 4.57
CA HIS A 83 -14.80 -10.59 3.81
C HIS A 83 -15.96 -9.90 3.07
N PHE A 84 -16.14 -10.25 1.81
CA PHE A 84 -17.30 -9.91 1.01
C PHE A 84 -17.53 -10.98 -0.05
N GLU A 85 -18.76 -11.07 -0.52
CA GLU A 85 -19.16 -12.06 -1.52
C GLU A 85 -18.41 -11.88 -2.83
N LYS A 86 -18.06 -12.99 -3.48
CA LYS A 86 -17.27 -12.98 -4.73
C LYS A 86 -17.91 -12.10 -5.82
N HIS A 87 -19.23 -12.09 -5.92
CA HIS A 87 -19.95 -11.27 -6.90
C HIS A 87 -19.78 -9.76 -6.68
N GLN A 88 -19.48 -9.31 -5.46
CA GLN A 88 -19.28 -7.89 -5.13
C GLN A 88 -17.87 -7.39 -5.47
N ARG A 89 -16.92 -8.29 -5.75
CA ARG A 89 -15.50 -7.96 -5.92
C ARG A 89 -15.26 -6.90 -6.99
N LYS A 90 -15.84 -7.08 -8.18
CA LYS A 90 -15.67 -6.16 -9.31
C LYS A 90 -16.19 -4.76 -8.95
N ALA A 91 -17.41 -4.67 -8.42
CA ALA A 91 -18.00 -3.39 -8.03
C ALA A 91 -17.19 -2.67 -6.93
N LYS A 92 -16.71 -3.41 -5.94
CA LYS A 92 -15.83 -2.86 -4.89
C LYS A 92 -14.49 -2.37 -5.45
N LEU A 93 -13.92 -3.10 -6.41
CA LEU A 93 -12.66 -2.70 -7.06
C LEU A 93 -12.85 -1.48 -7.96
N ASP A 94 -13.95 -1.39 -8.70
CA ASP A 94 -14.30 -0.20 -9.47
C ASP A 94 -14.39 1.03 -8.57
N SER A 95 -15.11 0.90 -7.44
CA SER A 95 -15.23 1.97 -6.45
C SER A 95 -13.87 2.38 -5.88
N LEU A 96 -13.03 1.42 -5.48
CA LEU A 96 -11.68 1.70 -4.99
C LEU A 96 -10.82 2.40 -6.04
N LYS A 97 -10.85 1.93 -7.29
CA LYS A 97 -10.10 2.55 -8.41
C LYS A 97 -10.53 3.99 -8.61
N THR A 98 -11.84 4.25 -8.72
CA THR A 98 -12.37 5.60 -8.95
C THR A 98 -12.10 6.53 -7.78
N ILE A 99 -12.32 6.08 -6.53
CA ILE A 99 -12.10 6.92 -5.35
C ILE A 99 -10.61 7.28 -5.20
N SER A 100 -9.72 6.31 -5.36
CA SER A 100 -8.28 6.55 -5.27
C SER A 100 -7.76 7.41 -6.44
N GLU A 101 -8.35 7.28 -7.64
CA GLU A 101 -8.07 8.15 -8.78
C GLU A 101 -8.44 9.60 -8.49
N THR A 102 -9.63 9.86 -7.96
CA THR A 102 -10.06 11.21 -7.56
C THR A 102 -9.17 11.79 -6.46
N ALA A 103 -8.80 10.97 -5.47
CA ALA A 103 -7.86 11.38 -4.41
C ALA A 103 -6.49 11.75 -4.98
N TYR A 104 -5.95 10.95 -5.91
CA TYR A 104 -4.66 11.22 -6.56
C TYR A 104 -4.71 12.47 -7.43
N GLN A 105 -5.80 12.70 -8.16
CA GLN A 105 -5.97 13.93 -8.95
C GLN A 105 -5.98 15.18 -8.06
N LYS A 106 -6.58 15.08 -6.86
CA LYS A 106 -6.63 16.19 -5.91
C LYS A 106 -5.30 16.40 -5.17
N PHE A 107 -4.62 15.33 -4.77
CA PHE A 107 -3.39 15.35 -3.99
C PHE A 107 -2.26 14.54 -4.67
N PRO A 108 -1.79 14.93 -5.87
CA PRO A 108 -0.89 14.11 -6.68
C PRO A 108 0.52 13.95 -6.09
N LYS A 109 0.90 14.82 -5.14
CA LYS A 109 2.20 14.74 -4.44
C LYS A 109 2.17 13.82 -3.22
N ASN A 110 0.99 13.40 -2.77
CA ASN A 110 0.88 12.47 -1.64
C ASN A 110 1.24 11.06 -2.10
N ARG A 111 2.37 10.55 -1.62
CA ARG A 111 2.94 9.26 -2.05
C ARG A 111 2.07 8.07 -1.68
N GLU A 112 1.39 8.12 -0.53
CA GLU A 112 0.52 7.04 -0.07
C GLU A 112 -0.78 6.98 -0.89
N ILE A 113 -1.35 8.14 -1.23
CA ILE A 113 -2.49 8.22 -2.16
C ILE A 113 -2.08 7.69 -3.53
N ALA A 114 -0.92 8.09 -4.05
CA ALA A 114 -0.40 7.60 -5.32
C ALA A 114 -0.17 6.08 -5.31
N HIS A 115 0.41 5.54 -4.24
CA HIS A 115 0.61 4.09 -4.05
C HIS A 115 -0.71 3.31 -4.09
N VAL A 116 -1.72 3.78 -3.34
CA VAL A 116 -3.04 3.14 -3.31
C VAL A 116 -3.70 3.19 -4.69
N TYR A 117 -3.63 4.34 -5.37
CA TYR A 117 -4.20 4.48 -6.71
C TYR A 117 -3.53 3.56 -7.73
N ALA A 118 -2.20 3.57 -7.82
CA ALA A 118 -1.46 2.72 -8.74
C ALA A 118 -1.72 1.22 -8.47
N SER A 119 -1.79 0.83 -7.19
CA SER A 119 -2.13 -0.53 -6.78
C SER A 119 -3.56 -0.93 -7.17
N ALA A 120 -4.54 -0.06 -6.90
CA ALA A 120 -5.93 -0.29 -7.26
C ALA A 120 -6.12 -0.39 -8.78
N LEU A 121 -5.47 0.49 -9.55
CA LEU A 121 -5.50 0.48 -11.01
C LEU A 121 -4.86 -0.78 -11.59
N SER A 122 -3.74 -1.23 -11.04
CA SER A 122 -3.08 -2.48 -11.43
C SER A 122 -3.99 -3.70 -11.17
N MET A 123 -4.59 -3.77 -9.98
CA MET A 123 -5.54 -4.83 -9.63
C MET A 123 -6.77 -4.82 -10.53
N TRP A 124 -7.30 -3.63 -10.83
CA TRP A 124 -8.43 -3.44 -11.72
C TRP A 124 -8.14 -3.95 -13.12
N GLY A 125 -6.99 -3.59 -13.70
CA GLY A 125 -6.58 -4.08 -15.02
C GLY A 125 -6.48 -5.61 -15.05
N ASN A 126 -5.81 -6.20 -14.05
CA ASN A 126 -5.68 -7.65 -13.95
C ASN A 126 -7.04 -8.37 -13.91
N GLU A 127 -8.03 -7.83 -13.21
CA GLU A 127 -9.38 -8.41 -13.14
C GLU A 127 -10.24 -8.20 -14.39
N ARG A 128 -9.95 -7.16 -15.17
CA ARG A 128 -10.65 -6.85 -16.42
C ARG A 128 -10.06 -7.58 -17.62
N GLY A 129 -8.84 -8.09 -17.48
CA GLY A 129 -8.13 -8.84 -18.51
C GLY A 129 -7.27 -7.96 -19.42
N ALA A 130 -6.46 -8.62 -20.23
CA ALA A 130 -5.40 -7.97 -21.03
C ALA A 130 -5.97 -6.96 -22.04
N LEU A 131 -7.03 -7.29 -22.77
CA LEU A 131 -7.59 -6.42 -23.79
C LEU A 131 -8.09 -5.09 -23.23
N THR A 132 -8.91 -5.14 -22.16
CA THR A 132 -9.40 -3.93 -21.49
C THR A 132 -8.24 -3.14 -20.88
N SER A 133 -7.27 -3.81 -20.27
CA SER A 133 -6.09 -3.15 -19.68
C SER A 133 -5.28 -2.37 -20.70
N VAL A 134 -5.07 -2.93 -21.90
CA VAL A 134 -4.37 -2.27 -23.00
C VAL A 134 -5.18 -1.08 -23.51
N LYS A 135 -6.47 -1.26 -23.76
CA LYS A 135 -7.37 -0.19 -24.24
C LYS A 135 -7.38 1.03 -23.31
N GLU A 136 -7.35 0.78 -21.99
CA GLU A 136 -7.40 1.82 -20.95
C GLU A 136 -6.01 2.36 -20.56
N GLY A 137 -4.94 1.88 -21.20
CA GLY A 137 -3.57 2.31 -20.91
C GLY A 137 -3.12 2.04 -19.47
N VAL A 138 -3.67 1.00 -18.81
CA VAL A 138 -3.46 0.71 -17.38
C VAL A 138 -1.98 0.67 -17.01
N ALA A 139 -1.19 -0.06 -17.78
CA ALA A 139 0.23 -0.26 -17.51
C ALA A 139 1.02 1.06 -17.51
N THR A 140 0.82 1.88 -18.53
CA THR A 140 1.47 3.20 -18.66
C THR A 140 1.08 4.12 -17.50
N ARG A 141 -0.21 4.17 -17.15
CA ARG A 141 -0.70 4.99 -16.03
C ARG A 141 -0.12 4.54 -14.69
N VAL A 142 -0.09 3.23 -14.42
CA VAL A 142 0.52 2.68 -13.20
C VAL A 142 2.00 3.08 -13.13
N ARG A 143 2.74 2.94 -14.23
CA ARG A 143 4.15 3.33 -14.31
C ARG A 143 4.31 4.82 -14.01
N ASP A 144 3.57 5.69 -14.68
CA ASP A 144 3.76 7.14 -14.59
C ASP A 144 3.45 7.67 -13.18
N VAL A 145 2.38 7.17 -12.56
CA VAL A 145 2.06 7.47 -11.15
C VAL A 145 3.19 7.01 -10.22
N ALA A 146 3.71 5.79 -10.43
CA ALA A 146 4.76 5.24 -9.58
C ALA A 146 6.11 5.93 -9.79
N ILE A 147 6.42 6.43 -10.99
CA ILE A 147 7.58 7.30 -11.26
C ILE A 147 7.44 8.59 -10.46
N MET A 148 6.29 9.27 -10.58
CA MET A 148 6.06 10.55 -9.91
C MET A 148 6.10 10.45 -8.38
N ALA A 149 5.61 9.34 -7.82
CA ALA A 149 5.60 9.10 -6.38
C ALA A 149 6.89 8.47 -5.83
N GLU A 150 7.87 8.19 -6.70
CA GLU A 150 9.06 7.39 -6.37
C GLU A 150 8.69 6.07 -5.65
N ASP A 151 7.66 5.39 -6.15
CA ASP A 151 7.18 4.12 -5.63
C ASP A 151 7.92 2.97 -6.32
N TYR A 152 9.12 2.68 -5.82
CA TYR A 152 9.98 1.63 -6.38
C TYR A 152 9.38 0.23 -6.25
N GLN A 153 8.48 0.00 -5.29
CA GLN A 153 7.82 -1.30 -5.16
C GLN A 153 6.89 -1.50 -6.37
N VAL A 154 6.00 -0.55 -6.64
CA VAL A 154 5.07 -0.63 -7.79
C VAL A 154 5.84 -0.60 -9.11
N LEU A 155 6.87 0.26 -9.26
CA LEU A 155 7.70 0.28 -10.47
C LEU A 155 8.39 -1.05 -10.73
N GLY A 156 9.05 -1.60 -9.70
CA GLY A 156 9.76 -2.87 -9.81
C GLY A 156 8.81 -4.02 -10.16
N ARG A 157 7.61 -4.03 -9.56
CA ARG A 157 6.54 -4.97 -9.93
C ARG A 157 6.11 -4.82 -11.38
N ALA A 158 5.84 -3.60 -11.82
CA ALA A 158 5.35 -3.36 -13.17
C ALA A 158 6.37 -3.82 -14.24
N HIS A 159 7.66 -3.54 -14.04
CA HIS A 159 8.71 -4.05 -14.93
C HIS A 159 8.88 -5.57 -14.91
N PHE A 160 8.50 -6.24 -13.82
CA PHE A 160 8.64 -7.70 -13.67
C PHE A 160 7.45 -8.47 -14.26
N VAL A 161 6.22 -8.08 -13.90
CA VAL A 161 5.02 -8.91 -14.14
C VAL A 161 4.38 -8.65 -15.50
N LEU A 162 4.63 -7.49 -16.10
CA LEU A 162 4.04 -7.15 -17.40
C LEU A 162 4.83 -7.80 -18.54
N PRO A 163 4.15 -8.35 -19.55
CA PRO A 163 4.82 -8.87 -20.73
C PRO A 163 5.40 -7.71 -21.55
N TYR A 164 6.56 -7.93 -22.17
CA TYR A 164 7.03 -7.07 -23.25
C TYR A 164 6.16 -7.30 -24.49
N VAL A 165 5.55 -6.24 -25.02
CA VAL A 165 4.78 -6.26 -26.27
C VAL A 165 5.35 -5.18 -27.19
N PRO A 166 5.95 -5.55 -28.34
CA PRO A 166 6.44 -4.56 -29.30
C PRO A 166 5.38 -3.49 -29.62
N LEU A 167 5.81 -2.23 -29.71
CA LEU A 167 5.00 -1.06 -30.07
C LEU A 167 3.90 -0.64 -29.07
N VAL A 168 3.44 -1.53 -28.18
CA VAL A 168 2.35 -1.25 -27.22
C VAL A 168 2.86 -1.15 -25.79
N LEU A 169 3.77 -2.04 -25.40
CA LEU A 169 4.29 -2.16 -24.03
C LEU A 169 5.77 -2.58 -24.05
N SER A 170 6.62 -1.68 -24.54
CA SER A 170 8.05 -1.94 -24.79
C SER A 170 8.97 -1.62 -23.61
N TRP A 171 8.45 -1.05 -22.53
CA TRP A 171 9.25 -0.59 -21.39
C TRP A 171 9.43 -1.60 -20.23
N PRO A 172 8.65 -2.70 -20.07
CA PRO A 172 8.97 -3.72 -19.07
C PRO A 172 10.38 -4.27 -19.29
N ASP A 173 11.18 -4.34 -18.22
CA ASP A 173 12.60 -4.69 -18.27
C ASP A 173 13.00 -5.36 -16.94
N LYS A 174 13.44 -6.62 -17.02
CA LYS A 174 13.82 -7.41 -15.83
C LYS A 174 15.03 -6.84 -15.07
N LYS A 175 15.94 -6.11 -15.70
CA LYS A 175 17.05 -5.42 -15.02
C LYS A 175 16.54 -4.22 -14.23
N LEU A 176 15.59 -3.47 -14.78
CA LEU A 176 14.94 -2.37 -14.06
C LEU A 176 14.07 -2.91 -12.92
N ALA A 177 13.38 -4.03 -13.12
CA ALA A 177 12.67 -4.72 -12.04
C ALA A 177 13.59 -5.05 -10.87
N ASP A 178 14.76 -5.62 -11.15
CA ASP A 178 15.79 -5.95 -10.16
C ASP A 178 16.24 -4.70 -9.39
N LYS A 179 16.60 -3.65 -10.10
CA LYS A 179 17.02 -2.36 -9.54
C LYS A 179 15.95 -1.78 -8.61
N TYR A 180 14.72 -1.65 -9.08
CA TYR A 180 13.66 -1.00 -8.32
C TYR A 180 13.17 -1.84 -7.13
N LEU A 181 13.04 -3.16 -7.27
CA LEU A 181 12.67 -4.01 -6.14
C LEU A 181 13.77 -4.05 -5.06
N SER A 182 15.04 -3.98 -5.47
CA SER A 182 16.16 -3.83 -4.53
C SER A 182 16.10 -2.50 -3.79
N LEU A 183 15.85 -1.39 -4.49
CA LEU A 183 15.67 -0.06 -3.89
C LEU A 183 14.44 -0.01 -2.96
N ALA A 184 13.33 -0.65 -3.33
CA ALA A 184 12.13 -0.72 -2.49
C ALA A 184 12.43 -1.41 -1.16
N LEU A 185 13.16 -2.53 -1.21
CA LEU A 185 13.61 -3.25 -0.01
C LEU A 185 14.57 -2.43 0.84
N GLU A 186 15.52 -1.73 0.24
CA GLU A 186 16.46 -0.86 0.95
C GLU A 186 15.74 0.28 1.67
N LYS A 187 14.79 0.95 1.00
CA LYS A 187 14.04 2.08 1.54
C LYS A 187 13.04 1.67 2.62
N ASN A 188 12.43 0.49 2.49
CA ASN A 188 11.47 -0.01 3.46
C ASN A 188 11.72 -1.50 3.79
N PRO A 189 12.74 -1.81 4.60
CA PRO A 189 13.12 -3.18 4.93
C PRO A 189 12.20 -3.81 5.99
N ARG A 190 11.17 -3.09 6.45
CA ARG A 190 10.14 -3.58 7.38
C ARG A 190 8.92 -4.14 6.66
N ASP A 191 8.70 -3.78 5.40
CA ASP A 191 7.62 -4.33 4.60
C ASP A 191 8.01 -5.69 4.02
N LEU A 192 7.28 -6.74 4.42
CA LEU A 192 7.53 -8.11 4.00
C LEU A 192 7.24 -8.33 2.51
N TYR A 193 6.41 -7.50 1.89
CA TYR A 193 6.15 -7.57 0.45
C TYR A 193 7.40 -7.23 -0.37
N ASN A 194 8.29 -6.35 0.12
CA ASN A 194 9.55 -6.06 -0.56
C ASN A 194 10.46 -7.29 -0.64
N TYR A 195 10.53 -8.10 0.42
CA TYR A 195 11.25 -9.37 0.39
C TYR A 195 10.59 -10.36 -0.57
N TYR A 196 9.27 -10.51 -0.48
CA TYR A 196 8.54 -11.45 -1.31
C TYR A 196 8.69 -11.14 -2.80
N PHE A 197 8.48 -9.89 -3.19
CA PHE A 197 8.56 -9.49 -4.59
C PHE A 197 9.96 -9.63 -5.17
N LEU A 198 11.00 -9.27 -4.41
CA LEU A 198 12.38 -9.46 -4.85
C LEU A 198 12.74 -10.95 -4.92
N ALA A 199 12.31 -11.76 -3.94
CA ALA A 199 12.53 -13.21 -3.96
C ALA A 199 11.81 -13.90 -5.13
N GLU A 200 10.61 -13.45 -5.49
CA GLU A 200 9.86 -13.96 -6.64
C GLU A 200 10.60 -13.67 -7.95
N LEU A 201 11.18 -12.47 -8.10
CA LEU A 201 12.06 -12.16 -9.22
C LEU A 201 13.31 -13.06 -9.24
N ARG A 202 13.93 -13.34 -8.09
CA ARG A 202 15.08 -14.26 -8.01
C ARG A 202 14.73 -15.68 -8.39
N LEU A 203 13.54 -16.16 -8.02
CA LEU A 203 12.99 -17.44 -8.47
C LEU A 203 12.88 -17.48 -10.00
N ASP A 204 12.27 -16.47 -10.63
CA ASP A 204 12.16 -16.37 -12.10
C ASP A 204 13.54 -16.37 -12.79
N GLN A 205 14.53 -15.72 -12.18
CA GLN A 205 15.93 -15.71 -12.63
C GLN A 205 16.70 -17.01 -12.33
N LYS A 206 16.05 -18.03 -11.74
CA LYS A 206 16.67 -19.29 -11.27
C LYS A 206 17.79 -19.09 -10.22
N ARG A 207 17.82 -17.94 -9.55
CA ARG A 207 18.76 -17.60 -8.46
C ARG A 207 18.20 -18.08 -7.12
N TYR A 208 18.07 -19.40 -6.98
CA TYR A 208 17.36 -20.00 -5.84
C TYR A 208 17.99 -19.70 -4.49
N ALA A 209 19.33 -19.72 -4.38
CA ALA A 209 20.02 -19.38 -3.14
C ALA A 209 19.73 -17.94 -2.69
N ASP A 210 19.75 -16.98 -3.63
CA ASP A 210 19.42 -15.58 -3.34
C ASP A 210 17.95 -15.41 -2.93
N ALA A 211 17.04 -16.13 -3.60
CA ALA A 211 15.61 -16.13 -3.26
C ALA A 211 15.38 -16.65 -1.83
N LEU A 212 16.02 -17.78 -1.47
CA LEU A 212 15.95 -18.37 -0.14
C LEU A 212 16.52 -17.42 0.93
N ASN A 213 17.66 -16.78 0.66
CA ASN A 213 18.22 -15.79 1.57
C ASN A 213 17.27 -14.61 1.84
N LEU A 214 16.62 -14.09 0.79
CA LEU A 214 15.61 -13.03 0.93
C LEU A 214 14.40 -13.50 1.74
N ILE A 215 13.95 -14.73 1.52
CA ILE A 215 12.84 -15.33 2.27
C ILE A 215 13.19 -15.43 3.75
N ASP A 216 14.36 -15.97 4.09
CA ASP A 216 14.79 -16.13 5.48
C ASP A 216 14.92 -14.78 6.18
N ARG A 217 15.53 -13.79 5.50
CA ARG A 217 15.60 -12.41 5.99
C ARG A 217 14.20 -11.84 6.24
N GLY A 218 13.26 -11.99 5.30
CA GLY A 218 11.88 -11.54 5.46
C GLY A 218 11.16 -12.24 6.62
N LEU A 219 11.30 -13.56 6.74
CA LEU A 219 10.68 -14.34 7.82
C LEU A 219 11.30 -14.04 9.19
N SER A 220 12.54 -13.57 9.26
CA SER A 220 13.15 -13.12 10.51
C SER A 220 12.56 -11.79 11.04
N ARG A 221 11.85 -11.00 10.22
CA ARG A 221 11.37 -9.64 10.58
C ARG A 221 10.19 -9.55 11.57
N GLY A 222 9.79 -10.64 12.21
CA GLY A 222 8.63 -10.65 13.12
C GLY A 222 7.33 -10.24 12.42
N VAL A 223 6.34 -9.79 13.20
CA VAL A 223 5.05 -9.25 12.73
C VAL A 223 4.84 -7.90 13.43
N ARG A 224 4.60 -6.84 12.66
CA ARG A 224 4.34 -5.51 13.20
C ARG A 224 2.91 -5.42 13.70
N THR A 225 2.72 -4.93 14.93
CA THR A 225 1.39 -4.77 15.54
C THR A 225 0.45 -3.95 14.66
N ASN A 226 0.94 -2.81 14.14
CA ASN A 226 0.17 -1.89 13.31
C ASN A 226 0.09 -2.29 11.82
N PHE A 227 0.59 -3.47 11.43
CA PHE A 227 0.45 -4.07 10.08
C PHE A 227 0.19 -5.59 10.18
N PHE A 228 -0.49 -6.02 11.24
CA PHE A 228 -0.57 -7.43 11.62
C PHE A 228 -1.10 -8.34 10.50
N LEU A 229 -2.17 -7.95 9.82
CA LEU A 229 -2.77 -8.75 8.75
C LEU A 229 -1.94 -8.71 7.46
N GLU A 230 -1.38 -7.55 7.13
CA GLU A 230 -0.47 -7.35 6.00
C GLU A 230 0.77 -8.23 6.15
N ASP A 231 1.41 -8.19 7.32
CA ASP A 231 2.59 -8.99 7.62
C ASP A 231 2.25 -10.49 7.67
N LYS A 232 1.12 -10.87 8.28
CA LYS A 232 0.69 -12.29 8.28
C LYS A 232 0.52 -12.82 6.86
N ARG A 233 -0.09 -12.03 5.95
CA ARG A 233 -0.23 -12.39 4.54
C ARG A 233 1.11 -12.38 3.81
N GLY A 234 1.98 -11.40 4.06
CA GLY A 234 3.34 -11.35 3.50
C GLY A 234 4.17 -12.57 3.89
N ARG A 235 4.14 -12.99 5.16
CA ARG A 235 4.79 -14.22 5.64
C ARG A 235 4.23 -15.46 4.97
N TRP A 236 2.93 -15.52 4.75
CA TRP A 236 2.32 -16.63 4.01
C TRP A 236 2.88 -16.71 2.57
N HIS A 237 2.93 -15.59 1.84
CA HIS A 237 3.52 -15.54 0.51
C HIS A 237 4.99 -16.00 0.49
N LEU A 238 5.80 -15.55 1.45
CA LEU A 238 7.20 -15.97 1.58
C LEU A 238 7.32 -17.48 1.78
N LYS A 239 6.49 -18.07 2.64
CA LYS A 239 6.47 -19.53 2.89
C LYS A 239 6.02 -20.32 1.67
N GLU A 240 5.00 -19.85 0.95
CA GLU A 240 4.57 -20.51 -0.28
C GLU A 240 5.64 -20.45 -1.37
N LEU A 241 6.33 -19.32 -1.49
CA LEU A 241 7.45 -19.18 -2.41
C LEU A 241 8.61 -20.12 -2.04
N GLN A 242 8.92 -20.27 -0.75
CA GLN A 242 9.92 -21.21 -0.25
C GLN A 242 9.59 -22.65 -0.66
N LYS A 243 8.33 -23.08 -0.48
CA LYS A 243 7.87 -24.41 -0.91
C LYS A 243 8.06 -24.62 -2.41
N GLN A 244 7.74 -23.61 -3.23
CA GLN A 244 7.91 -23.67 -4.68
C GLN A 244 9.39 -23.84 -5.06
N ILE A 245 10.30 -23.13 -4.39
CA ILE A 245 11.74 -23.24 -4.64
C ILE A 245 12.25 -24.63 -4.25
N ASN A 246 11.90 -25.13 -3.06
CA ASN A 246 12.34 -26.46 -2.61
C ASN A 246 11.88 -27.55 -3.57
N ALA A 247 10.62 -27.51 -4.01
CA ALA A 247 10.09 -28.45 -5.00
C ALA A 247 10.79 -28.38 -6.37
N LYS A 248 11.50 -27.29 -6.70
CA LYS A 248 12.33 -27.17 -7.91
C LYS A 248 13.74 -27.70 -7.69
N LEU A 249 14.26 -27.63 -6.47
CA LEU A 249 15.57 -28.15 -6.09
C LEU A 249 15.55 -29.67 -5.95
N ASP A 250 14.50 -30.23 -5.34
CA ASP A 250 14.34 -31.68 -5.13
C ASP A 250 14.14 -32.49 -6.44
N LYS A 251 13.87 -31.79 -7.56
CA LYS A 251 13.69 -32.38 -8.90
C LYS A 251 14.97 -32.39 -9.74
N LYS A 252 16.08 -31.90 -9.21
CA LYS A 252 17.39 -31.90 -9.86
C LYS A 252 18.28 -32.96 -9.23
#